data_AF-A0A845GZH4-F1
#
_entry.id   AF-A0A845GZH4-F1
#
_cell.length_a   1.000
_cell.length_b   1.000
_cell.length_c   1.000
_cell.angle_alpha   90.00
_cell.angle_beta   90.00
_cell.angle_gamma   90.00
#
_symmetry.space_group_name_H-M   'P 1'
#
loop_
_entity.id
_entity.type
_entity.pdbx_description
1 polymer ?
#
loop_
_entity_poly.entity_id
_entity_poly.type
_entity_poly.pdbx_seq_one_letter_code
_entity_poly.pdbx_strand_id
1 'polypeptide(L)'
;ALPGRGVAATVDGARLILGSTRLMQEEGVALDALSARATALEQQGLTISWLAASNAPQPAQLLGLLAFGDRVKPQARAALQALRALHIQTILLTGDNQGSADAVGKELGIDRIVANMLPADKASTVAGLKTGGACIAMVGDGINDAPALAAADVGIAMSSGTDVAMHAAGITLMRGDPALVAAAISISRRSYSKIRQNLFWAFIYNLVGIPLAAFGLLNPMVAGAAMALSSVSVISNALLLRRWKPDHLKGQA
;
A
#
# COMPACT_ATOMS: atom_id res chain seq x y z
N ALA A 1 -29.51 -17.96 2.93
CA ALA A 1 -29.01 -16.65 2.47
C ALA A 1 -29.94 -16.08 1.41
N LEU A 2 -30.19 -14.77 1.42
CA LEU A 2 -30.97 -14.05 0.41
C LEU A 2 -29.97 -13.30 -0.50
N PRO A 3 -29.79 -13.72 -1.77
CA PRO A 3 -28.78 -13.15 -2.65
C PRO A 3 -28.89 -11.63 -2.77
N GLY A 4 -27.80 -10.91 -2.51
CA GLY A 4 -27.73 -9.44 -2.61
C GLY A 4 -28.58 -8.66 -1.59
N ARG A 5 -29.22 -9.34 -0.64
CA ARG A 5 -30.14 -8.73 0.35
C ARG A 5 -29.71 -8.96 1.78
N GLY A 6 -29.24 -10.16 2.12
CA GLY A 6 -28.82 -10.49 3.48
C GLY A 6 -29.03 -11.95 3.85
N VAL A 7 -29.29 -12.22 5.13
CA VAL A 7 -29.51 -13.55 5.69
C VAL A 7 -30.76 -13.50 6.56
N ALA A 8 -31.57 -14.55 6.48
CA ALA A 8 -32.69 -14.79 7.38
C ALA A 8 -32.46 -16.14 8.08
N ALA A 9 -32.73 -16.21 9.37
CA ALA A 9 -32.58 -17.42 10.17
C ALA A 9 -33.58 -17.43 11.33
N THR A 10 -33.95 -18.61 11.80
CA THR A 10 -34.71 -18.78 13.04
C THR A 10 -33.74 -19.10 14.17
N VAL A 11 -33.72 -18.27 15.21
CA VAL A 11 -32.88 -18.42 16.40
C VAL A 11 -33.81 -18.49 17.60
N ASP A 12 -33.75 -19.57 18.38
CA ASP A 12 -34.60 -19.79 19.56
C ASP A 12 -36.11 -19.58 19.32
N GLY A 13 -36.56 -19.99 18.13
CA GLY A 13 -37.98 -19.86 17.72
C GLY A 13 -38.37 -18.49 17.16
N ALA A 14 -37.49 -17.48 17.22
CA ALA A 14 -37.71 -16.16 16.61
C ALA A 14 -37.07 -16.08 15.22
N ARG A 15 -37.83 -15.61 14.22
CA ARG A 15 -37.29 -15.39 12.87
C ARG A 15 -36.60 -14.04 12.81
N LEU A 16 -35.30 -14.05 12.61
CA LEU A 16 -34.45 -12.86 12.49
C LEU A 16 -34.03 -12.65 11.03
N ILE A 17 -33.99 -11.39 10.62
CA ILE A 17 -33.49 -10.93 9.33
C ILE A 17 -32.34 -9.96 9.55
N LEU A 18 -31.22 -10.22 8.89
CA LEU A 18 -30.03 -9.37 8.89
C LEU A 18 -29.70 -8.99 7.44
N GLY A 19 -29.75 -7.72 7.08
CA GLY A 19 -29.48 -7.33 5.70
C GLY A 19 -29.53 -5.84 5.37
N SER A 20 -29.54 -5.57 4.08
CA SER A 20 -29.48 -4.20 3.54
C SER A 20 -30.78 -3.42 3.78
N THR A 21 -30.70 -2.09 3.63
CA THR A 21 -31.87 -1.20 3.71
C THR A 21 -33.00 -1.63 2.76
N ARG A 22 -32.65 -2.19 1.60
CA ARG A 22 -33.60 -2.76 0.64
C ARG A 22 -34.40 -3.92 1.25
N LEU A 23 -33.73 -4.87 1.91
CA LEU A 23 -34.41 -6.00 2.56
C LEU A 23 -35.39 -5.51 3.63
N MET A 24 -35.00 -4.51 4.40
CA MET A 24 -35.84 -3.93 5.46
C MET A 24 -37.11 -3.28 4.89
N GLN A 25 -36.99 -2.54 3.79
CA GLN A 25 -38.13 -1.93 3.11
C GLN A 25 -39.11 -2.98 2.56
N GLU A 26 -38.58 -4.07 2.01
CA GLU A 26 -39.38 -5.17 1.46
C GLU A 26 -40.12 -5.96 2.56
N GLU A 27 -39.55 -6.04 3.75
CA GLU A 27 -40.16 -6.64 4.95
C GLU A 27 -41.00 -5.63 5.76
N GLY A 28 -41.12 -4.38 5.28
CA GLY A 28 -41.93 -3.34 5.92
C GLY A 28 -41.39 -2.84 7.27
N VAL A 29 -40.09 -2.98 7.53
CA VAL A 29 -39.45 -2.58 8.79
C VAL A 29 -39.27 -1.06 8.81
N ALA A 30 -39.80 -0.40 9.84
CA ALA A 30 -39.56 1.03 10.06
C ALA A 30 -38.13 1.26 10.59
N LEU A 31 -37.35 2.11 9.89
CA LEU A 31 -35.94 2.38 10.20
C LEU A 31 -35.70 3.71 10.94
N ASP A 32 -36.75 4.51 11.14
CA ASP A 32 -36.66 5.90 11.61
C ASP A 32 -35.92 6.05 12.94
N ALA A 33 -36.10 5.09 13.85
CA ALA A 33 -35.49 5.10 15.18
C ALA A 33 -33.95 5.13 15.15
N LEU A 34 -33.34 4.57 14.10
CA LEU A 34 -31.89 4.44 13.98
C LEU A 34 -31.34 5.08 12.69
N SER A 35 -32.19 5.72 11.88
CA SER A 35 -31.82 6.30 10.58
C SER A 35 -30.67 7.31 10.71
N ALA A 36 -30.77 8.26 11.65
CA ALA A 36 -29.73 9.25 11.90
C ALA A 36 -28.40 8.61 12.32
N ARG A 37 -28.46 7.53 13.12
CA ARG A 37 -27.25 6.80 13.55
C ARG A 37 -26.64 6.03 12.39
N ALA A 38 -27.46 5.38 11.55
CA ALA A 38 -27.00 4.70 10.35
C ALA A 38 -26.32 5.69 9.40
N THR A 39 -26.95 6.82 9.09
CA THR A 39 -26.35 7.86 8.23
C THR A 39 -25.03 8.37 8.80
N ALA A 40 -24.92 8.59 10.10
CA ALA A 40 -23.66 9.02 10.72
C ALA A 40 -22.54 7.97 10.61
N LEU A 41 -22.88 6.68 10.68
CA LEU A 41 -21.94 5.56 10.53
C LEU A 41 -21.57 5.33 9.05
N GLU A 42 -22.51 5.47 8.13
CA GLU A 42 -22.27 5.44 6.68
C GLU A 42 -21.37 6.60 6.23
N GLN A 43 -21.54 7.79 6.82
CA GLN A 43 -20.65 8.93 6.61
C GLN A 43 -19.22 8.68 7.14
N GLN A 44 -19.05 7.72 8.06
CA GLN A 44 -17.74 7.22 8.49
C GLN A 44 -17.22 6.08 7.61
N GLY A 45 -17.94 5.73 6.54
CA GLY A 45 -17.57 4.65 5.62
C GLY A 45 -18.01 3.26 6.02
N LEU A 46 -18.75 3.13 7.13
CA LEU A 46 -19.16 1.84 7.62
C LEU A 46 -20.34 1.32 6.79
N THR A 47 -20.27 0.06 6.40
CA THR A 47 -21.38 -0.65 5.77
C THR A 47 -22.39 -1.05 6.85
N ILE A 48 -23.64 -0.67 6.67
CA ILE A 48 -24.72 -0.95 7.63
C ILE A 48 -25.49 -2.21 7.21
N SER A 49 -25.69 -3.09 8.18
CA SER A 49 -26.61 -4.22 8.09
C SER A 49 -27.63 -4.13 9.20
N TRP A 50 -28.90 -4.09 8.83
CA TRP A 50 -30.02 -3.94 9.75
C TRP A 50 -30.44 -5.28 10.30
N LEU A 51 -30.71 -5.34 11.60
CA LEU A 51 -31.23 -6.51 12.28
C LEU A 51 -32.69 -6.26 12.68
N ALA A 52 -33.60 -7.12 12.23
CA ALA A 52 -35.01 -7.06 12.60
C ALA A 52 -35.57 -8.45 12.95
N ALA A 53 -36.58 -8.49 13.81
CA ALA A 53 -37.38 -9.66 14.11
C ALA A 53 -38.63 -9.66 13.23
N SER A 54 -38.82 -10.72 12.45
CA SER A 54 -40.02 -10.93 11.63
C SER A 54 -40.95 -11.88 12.37
N ASN A 55 -42.03 -11.35 12.93
CA ASN A 55 -43.02 -12.12 13.68
C ASN A 55 -44.37 -12.08 12.94
N ALA A 56 -44.43 -12.62 11.72
CA ALA A 56 -45.69 -12.68 10.98
C ALA A 56 -46.80 -13.33 11.84
N PRO A 57 -48.00 -12.71 11.95
CA PRO A 57 -48.53 -11.62 11.12
C PRO A 57 -48.25 -10.19 11.61
N GLN A 58 -47.50 -10.00 12.71
CA GLN A 58 -47.11 -8.67 13.19
C GLN A 58 -46.05 -8.04 12.28
N PRO A 59 -46.02 -6.69 12.18
CA PRO A 59 -44.99 -5.99 11.43
C PRO A 59 -43.61 -6.31 12.01
N ALA A 60 -42.64 -6.49 11.12
CA ALA A 60 -41.28 -6.80 11.53
C ALA A 60 -40.68 -5.64 12.34
N GLN A 61 -40.12 -5.97 13.50
CA GLN A 61 -39.60 -5.01 14.46
C GLN A 61 -38.09 -4.82 14.28
N LEU A 62 -37.65 -3.58 14.12
CA LEU A 62 -36.23 -3.24 14.13
C LEU A 62 -35.63 -3.52 15.51
N LEU A 63 -34.59 -4.36 15.55
CA LEU A 63 -33.84 -4.67 16.78
C LEU A 63 -32.56 -3.84 16.89
N GLY A 64 -31.93 -3.51 15.76
CA GLY A 64 -30.68 -2.76 15.76
C GLY A 64 -30.01 -2.70 14.38
N LEU A 65 -28.77 -2.23 14.39
CA LEU A 65 -27.90 -2.25 13.23
C LEU A 65 -26.51 -2.77 13.62
N LEU A 66 -25.84 -3.39 12.68
CA LEU A 66 -24.44 -3.76 12.73
C LEU A 66 -23.69 -2.90 11.70
N ALA A 67 -22.58 -2.31 12.12
CA ALA A 67 -21.73 -1.50 11.26
C ALA A 67 -20.41 -2.22 11.03
N PHE A 68 -20.09 -2.46 9.77
CA PHE A 68 -18.88 -3.15 9.34
C PHE A 68 -17.96 -2.18 8.64
N GLY A 69 -16.68 -2.23 8.96
CA GLY A 69 -15.67 -1.44 8.27
C GLY A 69 -14.30 -2.04 8.46
N ASP A 70 -13.42 -1.70 7.53
CA ASP A 70 -12.04 -2.15 7.59
C ASP A 70 -11.25 -1.29 8.57
N ARG A 71 -10.47 -1.96 9.43
CA ARG A 71 -9.55 -1.27 10.32
C ARG A 71 -8.26 -0.97 9.58
N VAL A 72 -7.85 0.28 9.66
CA VAL A 72 -6.53 0.71 9.24
C VAL A 72 -5.46 -0.05 10.04
N LYS A 73 -4.40 -0.52 9.35
CA LYS A 73 -3.30 -1.21 10.02
C LYS A 73 -2.60 -0.25 11.00
N PRO A 74 -2.24 -0.69 12.21
CA PRO A 74 -1.60 0.18 13.20
C PRO A 74 -0.33 0.86 12.68
N GLN A 75 0.41 0.22 11.78
CA GLN A 75 1.65 0.74 11.21
C GLN A 75 1.43 1.71 10.05
N ALA A 76 0.22 1.84 9.50
CA ALA A 76 -0.04 2.62 8.29
C ALA A 76 0.28 4.11 8.46
N ARG A 77 -0.09 4.69 9.61
CA ARG A 77 0.21 6.10 9.91
C ARG A 77 1.71 6.37 9.98
N ALA A 78 2.46 5.48 10.64
CA ALA A 78 3.92 5.56 10.71
C ALA A 78 4.57 5.40 9.32
N ALA A 79 4.02 4.52 8.47
CA ALA A 79 4.49 4.33 7.10
C ALA A 79 4.34 5.61 6.26
N LEU A 80 3.18 6.26 6.32
CA LEU A 80 2.94 7.51 5.59
C LEU A 80 3.81 8.66 6.10
N GLN A 81 4.03 8.76 7.42
CA GLN A 81 4.97 9.72 7.99
C GLN A 81 6.40 9.50 7.48
N ALA A 82 6.85 8.24 7.40
CA ALA A 82 8.17 7.90 6.86
C ALA A 82 8.28 8.24 5.37
N LEU A 83 7.23 8.01 4.57
CA LEU A 83 7.19 8.42 3.16
C LEU A 83 7.23 9.95 3.00
N ARG A 84 6.48 10.67 3.84
CA ARG A 84 6.49 12.13 3.86
C ARG A 84 7.87 12.69 4.23
N ALA A 85 8.58 12.08 5.19
CA ALA A 85 9.96 12.44 5.54
C ALA A 85 10.95 12.20 4.37
N LEU A 86 10.64 11.26 3.48
CA LEU A 86 11.38 11.04 2.23
C LEU A 86 10.97 11.98 1.09
N HIS A 87 10.09 12.95 1.36
CA HIS A 87 9.48 13.90 0.41
C HIS A 87 8.68 13.21 -0.70
N ILE A 88 7.99 12.12 -0.35
CA ILE A 88 7.15 11.36 -1.27
C ILE A 88 5.69 11.75 -1.04
N GLN A 89 5.02 12.17 -2.11
CA GLN A 89 3.58 12.44 -2.10
C GLN A 89 2.81 11.12 -2.14
N THR A 90 1.78 11.01 -1.32
CA THR A 90 0.97 9.79 -1.19
C THR A 90 -0.46 10.06 -1.65
N ILE A 91 -1.00 9.17 -2.48
CA ILE A 91 -2.36 9.23 -3.02
C ILE A 91 -3.06 7.92 -2.68
N LEU A 92 -4.30 7.98 -2.18
CA LEU A 92 -5.13 6.80 -1.93
C LEU A 92 -6.04 6.54 -3.13
N LEU A 93 -5.95 5.34 -3.72
CA LEU A 93 -6.84 4.87 -4.80
C LEU A 93 -7.67 3.68 -4.29
N THR A 94 -8.97 3.86 -4.11
CA THR A 94 -9.86 2.82 -3.55
C THR A 94 -11.11 2.58 -4.41
N GLY A 95 -11.60 1.34 -4.38
CA GLY A 95 -12.90 0.96 -4.91
C GLY A 95 -14.06 1.25 -3.95
N ASP A 96 -13.75 1.56 -2.69
CA ASP A 96 -14.76 1.89 -1.68
C ASP A 96 -15.47 3.21 -1.97
N ASN A 97 -16.59 3.41 -1.30
CA ASN A 97 -17.34 4.65 -1.40
C ASN A 97 -16.55 5.85 -0.82
N GLN A 98 -16.98 7.05 -1.20
CA GLN A 98 -16.31 8.29 -0.82
C GLN A 98 -16.25 8.50 0.70
N GLY A 99 -17.31 8.14 1.44
CA GLY A 99 -17.36 8.28 2.90
C GLY A 99 -16.27 7.46 3.62
N SER A 100 -16.06 6.21 3.17
CA SER A 100 -15.00 5.34 3.67
C SER A 100 -13.61 5.86 3.30
N ALA A 101 -13.44 6.24 2.04
CA ALA A 101 -12.17 6.78 1.58
C ALA A 101 -11.76 8.04 2.35
N ASP A 102 -12.71 8.95 2.59
CA ASP A 102 -12.49 10.19 3.35
C ASP A 102 -12.20 9.93 4.82
N ALA A 103 -12.88 8.96 5.44
CA ALA A 103 -12.64 8.58 6.83
C ALA A 103 -11.21 8.05 7.01
N VAL A 104 -10.79 7.11 6.17
CA VAL A 104 -9.43 6.56 6.15
C VAL A 104 -8.41 7.65 5.85
N GLY A 105 -8.69 8.50 4.87
CA GLY A 105 -7.83 9.61 4.49
C GLY A 105 -7.61 10.61 5.61
N LYS A 106 -8.65 10.96 6.38
CA LYS A 106 -8.56 11.82 7.56
C LYS A 106 -7.77 11.16 8.69
N GLU A 107 -8.00 9.88 8.96
CA GLU A 107 -7.27 9.13 9.98
C GLU A 107 -5.76 9.07 9.69
N LEU A 108 -5.42 8.88 8.42
CA LEU A 108 -4.05 8.69 7.95
C LEU A 108 -3.33 9.99 7.53
N GLY A 109 -4.06 11.08 7.30
CA GLY A 109 -3.52 12.35 6.83
C GLY A 109 -3.07 12.30 5.37
N ILE A 110 -3.87 11.68 4.50
CA ILE A 110 -3.62 11.60 3.05
C ILE A 110 -4.34 12.76 2.36
N ASP A 111 -3.59 13.61 1.64
CA ASP A 111 -4.14 14.83 1.05
C ASP A 111 -4.97 14.57 -0.22
N ARG A 112 -4.65 13.51 -0.99
CA ARG A 112 -5.32 13.19 -2.26
C ARG A 112 -5.89 11.79 -2.25
N ILE A 113 -7.20 11.70 -2.43
CA ILE A 113 -7.98 10.47 -2.36
C ILE A 113 -8.86 10.38 -3.61
N VAL A 114 -8.93 9.19 -4.21
CA VAL A 114 -9.82 8.87 -5.32
C VAL A 114 -10.57 7.59 -4.95
N ALA A 115 -11.89 7.71 -4.85
CA ALA A 115 -12.78 6.64 -4.40
C ALA A 115 -13.66 6.12 -5.56
N ASN A 116 -14.44 5.06 -5.31
CA ASN A 116 -15.36 4.42 -6.25
C ASN A 116 -14.69 3.94 -7.55
N MET A 117 -13.40 3.57 -7.50
CA MET A 117 -12.62 3.20 -8.68
C MET A 117 -12.79 1.73 -9.06
N LEU A 118 -13.00 1.46 -10.35
CA LEU A 118 -12.82 0.13 -10.92
C LEU A 118 -11.32 -0.19 -11.12
N PRO A 119 -10.94 -1.48 -11.27
CA PRO A 119 -9.55 -1.85 -11.57
C PRO A 119 -8.92 -1.10 -12.76
N ALA A 120 -9.69 -0.88 -13.83
CA ALA A 120 -9.25 -0.14 -15.01
C ALA A 120 -9.04 1.36 -14.71
N ASP A 121 -9.85 1.94 -13.83
CA ASP A 121 -9.73 3.35 -13.43
C ASP A 121 -8.46 3.57 -12.61
N LYS A 122 -8.09 2.61 -11.75
CA LYS A 122 -6.82 2.66 -11.01
C LYS A 122 -5.63 2.68 -11.96
N ALA A 123 -5.61 1.79 -12.95
CA ALA A 123 -4.53 1.71 -13.93
C ALA A 123 -4.42 2.97 -14.80
N SER A 124 -5.55 3.49 -15.29
CA SER A 124 -5.57 4.73 -16.08
C SER A 124 -5.15 5.95 -15.25
N THR A 125 -5.53 6.02 -13.98
CA THR A 125 -5.08 7.08 -13.06
C THR A 125 -3.58 7.02 -12.84
N VAL A 126 -3.01 5.83 -12.61
CA VAL A 126 -1.56 5.65 -12.49
C VAL A 126 -0.85 6.09 -13.77
N ALA A 127 -1.34 5.67 -14.95
CA ALA A 127 -0.77 6.08 -16.23
C ALA A 127 -0.84 7.61 -16.44
N GLY A 128 -1.96 8.25 -16.07
CA GLY A 128 -2.12 9.70 -16.13
C GLY A 128 -1.23 10.47 -15.16
N LEU A 129 -0.91 9.91 -14.00
CA LEU A 129 0.06 10.53 -13.07
C LEU A 129 1.48 10.49 -13.64
N LYS A 130 1.84 9.43 -14.37
CA LYS A 130 3.16 9.28 -15.00
C LYS A 130 3.40 10.29 -16.12
N THR A 131 2.37 10.66 -16.89
CA THR A 131 2.54 11.66 -17.97
C THR A 131 2.91 13.04 -17.42
N GLY A 132 2.64 13.32 -16.15
CA GLY A 132 3.11 14.52 -15.44
C GLY A 132 4.62 14.53 -15.10
N GLY A 133 5.38 13.51 -15.51
CA GLY A 133 6.83 13.44 -15.29
C GLY A 133 7.25 12.96 -13.90
N ALA A 134 6.29 12.62 -13.04
CA ALA A 134 6.57 12.01 -11.74
C ALA A 134 6.86 10.51 -11.89
N CYS A 135 7.79 10.01 -11.07
CA CYS A 135 8.01 8.56 -10.91
C CYS A 135 6.97 8.01 -9.94
N ILE A 136 6.17 7.05 -10.39
CA ILE A 136 5.02 6.52 -9.65
C ILE A 136 5.33 5.13 -9.11
N ALA A 137 5.23 5.00 -7.79
CA ALA A 137 5.19 3.69 -7.12
C ALA A 137 3.74 3.37 -6.74
N MET A 138 3.25 2.19 -7.15
CA MET A 138 1.93 1.68 -6.77
C MET A 138 2.10 0.60 -5.71
N VAL A 139 1.32 0.68 -4.63
CA VAL A 139 1.29 -0.35 -3.57
C VAL A 139 -0.09 -0.98 -3.57
N GLY A 140 -0.17 -2.32 -3.58
CA GLY A 140 -1.44 -3.04 -3.60
C GLY A 140 -1.30 -4.47 -3.11
N ASP A 141 -2.44 -5.12 -2.85
CA ASP A 141 -2.51 -6.49 -2.34
C ASP A 141 -3.50 -7.38 -3.12
N GLY A 142 -4.20 -6.86 -4.13
CA GLY A 142 -5.25 -7.64 -4.81
C GLY A 142 -4.97 -7.95 -6.29
N ILE A 143 -5.71 -8.94 -6.80
CA ILE A 143 -5.91 -9.15 -8.25
C ILE A 143 -6.42 -7.85 -8.91
N ASN A 144 -7.29 -7.12 -8.19
CA ASN A 144 -7.86 -5.85 -8.65
C ASN A 144 -6.82 -4.74 -8.85
N ASP A 145 -5.66 -4.84 -8.18
CA ASP A 145 -4.60 -3.84 -8.29
C ASP A 145 -3.49 -4.25 -9.26
N ALA A 146 -3.47 -5.50 -9.73
CA ALA A 146 -2.44 -6.00 -10.65
C ALA A 146 -2.26 -5.13 -11.91
N PRO A 147 -3.33 -4.64 -12.59
CA PRO A 147 -3.18 -3.73 -13.72
C PRO A 147 -2.52 -2.40 -13.34
N ALA A 148 -2.84 -1.86 -12.17
CA ALA A 148 -2.26 -0.61 -11.68
C ALA A 148 -0.80 -0.79 -11.22
N LEU A 149 -0.47 -1.93 -10.60
CA LEU A 149 0.90 -2.32 -10.24
C LEU A 149 1.80 -2.41 -11.48
N ALA A 150 1.30 -2.99 -12.57
CA ALA A 150 2.03 -3.12 -13.83
C ALA A 150 2.18 -1.77 -14.57
N ALA A 151 1.21 -0.85 -14.43
CA ALA A 151 1.27 0.47 -15.05
C ALA A 151 2.28 1.43 -14.37
N ALA A 152 2.55 1.21 -13.08
CA ALA A 152 3.48 2.02 -12.29
C ALA A 152 4.94 1.88 -12.76
N ASP A 153 5.81 2.83 -12.39
CA ASP A 153 7.25 2.67 -12.58
C ASP A 153 7.83 1.62 -11.63
N VAL A 154 7.25 1.54 -10.43
CA VAL A 154 7.56 0.49 -9.45
C VAL A 154 6.27 -0.02 -8.83
N GLY A 155 5.85 -1.23 -9.21
CA GLY A 155 4.81 -1.96 -8.50
C GLY A 155 5.36 -2.61 -7.23
N ILE A 156 4.67 -2.44 -6.10
CA ILE A 156 5.00 -3.03 -4.80
C ILE A 156 3.80 -3.84 -4.29
N ALA A 157 3.93 -5.16 -4.28
CA ALA A 157 2.90 -6.07 -3.78
C ALA A 157 3.10 -6.38 -2.29
N MET A 158 2.02 -6.49 -1.54
CA MET A 158 2.03 -6.99 -0.16
C MET A 158 1.92 -8.52 -0.11
N SER A 159 2.52 -9.19 0.88
CA SER A 159 2.51 -10.66 1.02
C SER A 159 1.14 -11.29 1.23
N SER A 160 0.15 -10.50 1.67
CA SER A 160 -1.24 -10.95 1.76
C SER A 160 -1.91 -11.02 0.39
N GLY A 161 -1.21 -10.61 -0.67
CA GLY A 161 -1.79 -10.53 -1.99
C GLY A 161 -1.79 -11.82 -2.79
N THR A 162 -2.74 -11.90 -3.71
CA THR A 162 -2.90 -13.03 -4.62
C THR A 162 -1.67 -13.21 -5.51
N ASP A 163 -1.38 -14.45 -5.94
CA ASP A 163 -0.21 -14.78 -6.77
C ASP A 163 -0.05 -13.86 -7.99
N VAL A 164 -1.15 -13.44 -8.60
CA VAL A 164 -1.17 -12.51 -9.75
C VAL A 164 -0.55 -11.15 -9.41
N ALA A 165 -0.84 -10.61 -8.23
CA ALA A 165 -0.28 -9.32 -7.78
C ALA A 165 1.22 -9.43 -7.49
N MET A 166 1.67 -10.57 -6.94
CA MET A 166 3.09 -10.83 -6.68
C MET A 166 3.91 -10.95 -7.97
N HIS A 167 3.34 -11.49 -9.05
CA HIS A 167 4.01 -11.59 -10.35
C HIS A 167 4.03 -10.28 -11.13
N ALA A 168 3.05 -9.39 -10.91
CA ALA A 168 2.98 -8.10 -11.58
C ALA A 168 3.87 -7.02 -10.94
N ALA A 169 4.28 -7.20 -9.68
CA ALA A 169 5.06 -6.23 -8.93
C ALA A 169 6.58 -6.45 -9.07
N GLY A 170 7.34 -5.36 -9.16
CA GLY A 170 8.81 -5.41 -9.13
C GLY A 170 9.39 -5.63 -7.73
N ILE A 171 8.59 -5.40 -6.68
CA ILE A 171 8.96 -5.62 -5.28
C ILE A 171 7.80 -6.32 -4.58
N THR A 172 8.10 -7.40 -3.85
CA THR A 172 7.12 -8.09 -2.99
C THR A 172 7.54 -7.99 -1.54
N LEU A 173 6.68 -7.39 -0.71
CA LEU A 173 6.88 -7.26 0.73
C LEU A 173 6.40 -8.54 1.42
N MET A 174 7.35 -9.38 1.85
CA MET A 174 7.08 -10.67 2.52
C MET A 174 6.30 -10.56 3.85
N ARG A 175 6.16 -9.35 4.39
CA ARG A 175 5.31 -9.06 5.55
C ARG A 175 4.29 -8.02 5.14
N GLY A 176 3.06 -8.18 5.61
CA GLY A 176 1.96 -7.25 5.36
C GLY A 176 2.07 -5.90 6.09
N ASP A 177 3.28 -5.42 6.39
CA ASP A 177 3.56 -4.17 7.09
C ASP A 177 3.84 -3.02 6.10
N PRO A 178 2.96 -2.01 5.99
CA PRO A 178 3.16 -0.87 5.10
C PRO A 178 4.44 -0.07 5.37
N ALA A 179 4.99 -0.10 6.58
CA ALA A 179 6.22 0.61 6.91
C ALA A 179 7.43 0.11 6.10
N LEU A 180 7.35 -1.11 5.56
CA LEU A 180 8.39 -1.67 4.71
C LEU A 180 8.48 -1.01 3.34
N VAL A 181 7.45 -0.30 2.87
CA VAL A 181 7.51 0.47 1.62
C VAL A 181 8.55 1.58 1.75
N ALA A 182 8.49 2.38 2.81
CA ALA A 182 9.47 3.43 3.08
C ALA A 182 10.88 2.83 3.29
N ALA A 183 10.97 1.67 3.94
CA ALA A 183 12.23 0.95 4.12
C ALA A 183 12.85 0.51 2.78
N ALA A 184 12.05 -0.05 1.87
CA ALA A 184 12.48 -0.47 0.54
C ALA A 184 13.02 0.71 -0.28
N ILE A 185 12.34 1.85 -0.23
CA ILE A 185 12.79 3.07 -0.92
C ILE A 185 14.08 3.61 -0.28
N SER A 186 14.16 3.63 1.06
CA SER A 186 15.36 4.07 1.78
C SER A 186 16.59 3.20 1.45
N ILE A 187 16.46 1.87 1.48
CA ILE A 187 17.57 0.98 1.15
C ILE A 187 17.97 1.12 -0.32
N SER A 188 17.01 1.27 -1.23
CA SER A 188 17.28 1.52 -2.65
C SER A 188 18.12 2.79 -2.86
N ARG A 189 17.75 3.92 -2.22
CA ARG A 189 18.52 5.17 -2.29
C ARG A 189 19.96 5.00 -1.76
N ARG A 190 20.14 4.27 -0.67
CA ARG A 190 21.48 4.00 -0.09
C ARG A 190 22.32 3.10 -0.99
N SER A 191 21.73 2.05 -1.54
CA SER A 191 22.38 1.16 -2.51
C SER A 191 22.80 1.92 -3.75
N TYR A 192 21.91 2.75 -4.32
CA TYR A 192 22.23 3.59 -5.47
C TYR A 192 23.36 4.59 -5.17
N SER A 193 23.37 5.19 -3.98
CA SER A 193 24.49 6.05 -3.57
C SER A 193 25.83 5.30 -3.50
N LYS A 194 25.84 4.04 -3.05
CA LYS A 194 27.05 3.20 -3.04
C LYS A 194 27.49 2.82 -4.45
N ILE A 195 26.54 2.50 -5.34
CA ILE A 195 26.83 2.23 -6.76
C ILE A 195 27.50 3.45 -7.41
N ARG A 196 26.95 4.66 -7.21
CA ARG A 196 27.55 5.90 -7.73
C ARG A 196 28.96 6.15 -7.19
N GLN A 197 29.20 5.90 -5.89
CA GLN A 197 30.54 6.02 -5.30
C GLN A 197 31.53 5.05 -5.94
N ASN A 198 31.12 3.79 -6.12
CA ASN A 198 31.99 2.76 -6.70
C ASN A 198 32.30 3.07 -8.18
N LEU A 199 31.30 3.51 -8.95
CA LEU A 199 31.49 3.94 -10.34
C LEU A 199 32.37 5.17 -10.45
N PHE A 200 32.20 6.16 -9.57
CA PHE A 200 33.04 7.35 -9.53
C PHE A 200 34.52 6.99 -9.37
N TRP A 201 34.84 6.10 -8.42
CA TRP A 201 36.21 5.63 -8.24
C TRP A 201 36.72 4.83 -9.44
N ALA A 202 35.91 3.94 -10.00
CA ALA A 202 36.27 3.19 -11.21
C ALA A 202 36.64 4.13 -12.38
N PHE A 203 35.86 5.19 -12.60
CA PHE A 203 36.16 6.19 -13.63
C PHE A 203 37.42 7.01 -13.32
N ILE A 204 37.64 7.43 -12.07
CA ILE A 204 38.87 8.16 -11.70
C ILE A 204 40.12 7.31 -11.93
N TYR A 205 40.09 6.03 -11.56
CA TYR A 205 41.23 5.14 -11.80
C TYR A 205 41.54 5.01 -13.29
N ASN A 206 40.52 4.86 -14.14
CA ASN A 206 40.73 4.79 -15.59
C ASN A 206 41.18 6.13 -16.17
N LEU A 207 40.61 7.24 -15.71
CA LEU A 207 40.95 8.59 -16.16
C LEU A 207 42.41 8.95 -15.87
N VAL A 208 42.95 8.51 -14.74
CA VAL A 208 44.36 8.73 -14.36
C VAL A 208 45.26 7.65 -14.94
N GLY A 209 44.82 6.39 -14.92
CA GLY A 209 45.61 5.24 -15.34
C GLY A 209 45.90 5.19 -16.84
N ILE A 210 44.93 5.54 -17.68
CA ILE A 210 45.10 5.49 -19.14
C ILE A 210 46.15 6.51 -19.63
N PRO A 211 46.11 7.80 -19.25
CA PRO A 211 47.15 8.75 -19.62
C PRO A 211 48.52 8.35 -19.07
N LEU A 212 48.63 7.95 -17.80
CA LEU A 212 49.91 7.53 -17.22
C LEU A 212 50.50 6.32 -17.94
N ALA A 213 49.67 5.35 -18.33
CA ALA A 213 50.11 4.21 -19.13
C ALA A 213 50.54 4.64 -20.55
N ALA A 214 49.80 5.55 -21.18
CA ALA A 214 50.15 6.09 -22.50
C ALA A 214 51.48 6.85 -22.50
N PHE A 215 51.82 7.55 -21.40
CA PHE A 215 53.12 8.20 -21.21
C PHE A 215 54.22 7.26 -20.69
N GLY A 216 53.94 5.96 -20.51
CA GLY A 216 54.91 4.97 -20.01
C GLY A 216 55.27 5.12 -18.52
N LEU A 217 54.53 5.94 -17.77
CA LEU A 217 54.77 6.24 -16.36
C LEU A 217 54.12 5.25 -15.39
N LEU A 218 53.37 4.27 -15.92
CA LEU A 218 52.58 3.33 -15.12
C LEU A 218 53.14 1.90 -15.24
N ASN A 219 53.67 1.38 -14.14
CA ASN A 219 54.13 -0.02 -14.08
C ASN A 219 52.91 -0.97 -13.99
N PRO A 220 52.79 -1.98 -14.89
CA PRO A 220 51.68 -2.95 -14.87
C PRO A 220 51.48 -3.66 -13.52
N MET A 221 52.56 -3.92 -12.78
CA MET A 221 52.49 -4.54 -11.45
C MET A 221 51.80 -3.62 -10.43
N VAL A 222 52.11 -2.32 -10.46
CA VAL A 222 51.50 -1.31 -9.57
C VAL A 222 50.04 -1.11 -9.94
N ALA A 223 49.73 -1.10 -11.24
CA ALA A 223 48.35 -1.03 -11.74
C ALA A 223 47.51 -2.22 -11.25
N GLY A 224 48.04 -3.44 -11.38
CA GLY A 224 47.38 -4.66 -10.91
C GLY A 224 47.17 -4.67 -9.39
N ALA A 225 48.16 -4.25 -8.61
CA ALA A 225 48.05 -4.14 -7.16
C ALA A 225 46.97 -3.11 -6.74
N ALA A 226 46.94 -1.94 -7.38
CA ALA A 226 45.93 -0.92 -7.13
C ALA A 226 44.51 -1.41 -7.48
N MET A 227 44.35 -2.17 -8.56
CA MET A 227 43.07 -2.75 -8.98
C MET A 227 42.56 -3.81 -7.97
N ALA A 228 43.45 -4.64 -7.44
CA ALA A 228 43.13 -5.61 -6.40
C ALA A 228 42.69 -4.91 -5.10
N LEU A 229 43.43 -3.90 -4.65
CA LEU A 229 43.09 -3.11 -3.45
C LEU A 229 41.76 -2.35 -3.62
N SER A 230 41.50 -1.83 -4.82
CA SER A 230 40.23 -1.17 -5.15
C SER A 230 39.04 -2.13 -5.00
N SER A 231 39.18 -3.37 -5.47
CA SER A 231 38.14 -4.40 -5.34
C SER A 231 37.83 -4.72 -3.87
N VAL A 232 38.87 -4.84 -3.02
CA VAL A 232 38.71 -5.04 -1.58
C VAL A 232 38.00 -3.84 -0.93
N SER A 233 38.39 -2.62 -1.28
CA SER A 233 37.77 -1.39 -0.77
C SER A 233 36.29 -1.27 -1.18
N VAL A 234 35.98 -1.54 -2.45
CA VAL A 234 34.61 -1.51 -3.00
C VAL A 234 33.71 -2.55 -2.33
N ILE A 235 34.19 -3.80 -2.18
CA ILE A 235 33.45 -4.86 -1.49
C ILE A 235 33.25 -4.50 -0.02
N SER A 236 34.29 -4.03 0.67
CA SER A 236 34.21 -3.59 2.07
C SER A 236 33.21 -2.45 2.26
N ASN A 237 33.22 -1.47 1.34
CA ASN A 237 32.30 -0.35 1.32
C ASN A 237 30.85 -0.78 1.08
N ALA A 238 30.64 -1.78 0.20
CA ALA A 238 29.33 -2.37 -0.03
C ALA A 238 28.85 -3.15 1.21
N LEU A 239 29.73 -3.88 1.90
CA LEU A 239 29.39 -4.61 3.13
C LEU A 239 28.92 -3.71 4.27
N LEU A 240 29.27 -2.42 4.28
CA LEU A 240 28.71 -1.46 5.24
C LEU A 240 27.18 -1.32 5.14
N LEU A 241 26.57 -1.60 3.97
CA LEU A 241 25.11 -1.66 3.83
C LEU A 241 24.49 -2.77 4.71
N ARG A 242 25.21 -3.84 5.05
CA ARG A 242 24.70 -4.89 5.97
C ARG A 242 24.42 -4.35 7.37
N ARG A 243 25.03 -3.23 7.75
CA ARG A 243 24.78 -2.57 9.05
C ARG A 243 23.54 -1.68 9.04
N TRP A 244 22.93 -1.46 7.88
CA TRP A 244 21.72 -0.67 7.80
C TRP A 244 20.55 -1.38 8.46
N LYS A 245 19.78 -0.63 9.25
CA LYS A 245 18.49 -1.03 9.81
C LYS A 245 17.46 0.02 9.45
N PRO A 246 16.23 -0.36 9.09
CA PRO A 246 15.16 0.60 8.83
C PRO A 246 14.82 1.38 10.10
N ASP A 247 14.57 2.68 9.96
CA ASP A 247 14.48 3.60 11.11
C ASP A 247 13.32 3.29 12.06
N HIS A 248 12.23 2.67 11.58
CA HIS A 248 11.10 2.25 12.43
C HIS A 248 11.37 0.99 13.29
N LEU A 249 12.41 0.21 12.96
CA LEU A 249 12.85 -0.93 13.80
C LEU A 249 13.89 -0.52 14.86
N LYS A 250 14.37 0.73 14.84
CA LYS A 250 15.36 1.21 15.83
C LYS A 250 14.76 1.47 17.21
N GLY A 251 13.44 1.65 17.31
CA GLY A 251 12.74 1.88 18.59
C GLY A 251 12.25 0.62 19.31
N GLN A 252 12.55 -0.58 18.79
CA GLN A 252 12.14 -1.86 19.37
C GLN A 252 13.35 -2.71 19.86
N ALA A 253 14.54 -2.11 19.94
CA ALA A 253 15.77 -2.78 20.35
C ALA A 253 16.34 -2.17 21.63
#